data_AF-A0A6P0VUR6-F1
#
_entry.id   AF-A0A6P0VUR6-F1
#
_cell.length_a   1.000
_cell.length_b   1.000
_cell.length_c   1.000
_cell.angle_alpha   90.00
_cell.angle_beta   90.00
_cell.angle_gamma   90.00
#
_symmetry.space_group_name_H-M   'P 1'
#
loop_
_entity.id
_entity.type
_entity.pdbx_description
1 polymer ?
#
loop_
_entity_poly.entity_id
_entity_poly.type
_entity_poly.pdbx_seq_one_letter_code
_entity_poly.pdbx_strand_id
1 'polypeptide(L)'
;IGTDRHRLDMWTQEAADAYNEYAADYEYDFDYLRKTDGYLSVSLDGLWLRAPYLHNGSVPYLEDLLEEPENRTKVFYRGYDVYNQEKVGFVAEGLEAEKVGFKYDTSVQANGNQGHLYGTDLSSEDKQALVEYLKTL
;
A
#
# COMPACT_ATOMS: atom_id res chain seq x y z
N ILE A 1 6.98 -7.20 6.59
CA ILE A 1 7.07 -7.55 5.16
C ILE A 1 6.27 -8.84 4.98
N GLY A 2 5.06 -8.76 4.44
CA GLY A 2 4.20 -9.94 4.28
C GLY A 2 3.28 -9.86 3.07
N THR A 3 3.31 -8.73 2.37
CA THR A 3 2.56 -8.45 1.16
C THR A 3 3.20 -9.10 -0.07
N ASP A 4 4.51 -8.95 -0.25
CA ASP A 4 5.27 -9.55 -1.37
C ASP A 4 6.77 -9.71 -1.04
N ARG A 5 7.16 -10.87 -0.48
CA ARG A 5 8.57 -11.13 -0.15
C ARG A 5 9.47 -11.16 -1.40
N HIS A 6 8.95 -11.58 -2.56
CA HIS A 6 9.76 -11.66 -3.77
C HIS A 6 10.19 -10.28 -4.26
N ARG A 7 9.33 -9.26 -4.17
CA ARG A 7 9.71 -7.89 -4.52
C ARG A 7 10.82 -7.34 -3.64
N LEU A 8 10.84 -7.71 -2.35
CA LEU A 8 11.93 -7.33 -1.48
C LEU A 8 13.23 -8.05 -1.86
N ASP A 9 13.15 -9.37 -2.04
CA ASP A 9 14.32 -10.22 -2.28
C ASP A 9 14.91 -10.04 -3.69
N MET A 10 14.15 -9.47 -4.64
CA MET A 10 14.63 -9.08 -5.97
C MET A 10 15.78 -8.06 -5.90
N TRP A 11 15.76 -7.16 -4.90
CA TRP A 11 16.86 -6.23 -4.68
C TRP A 11 17.87 -6.86 -3.74
N THR A 12 19.06 -7.17 -4.26
CA THR A 12 20.18 -7.67 -3.47
C THR A 12 21.17 -6.55 -3.15
N GLN A 13 22.12 -6.82 -2.24
CA GLN A 13 23.19 -5.87 -1.97
C GLN A 13 24.08 -5.69 -3.20
N GLU A 14 24.38 -6.79 -3.91
CA GLU A 14 25.18 -6.77 -5.13
C GLU A 14 24.50 -5.95 -6.23
N ALA A 15 23.17 -6.01 -6.34
CA ALA A 15 22.43 -5.15 -7.25
C ALA A 15 22.56 -3.67 -6.86
N ALA A 16 22.46 -3.33 -5.57
CA ALA A 16 22.64 -1.95 -5.12
C ALA A 16 24.05 -1.43 -5.43
N ASP A 17 25.08 -2.22 -5.14
CA ASP A 17 26.48 -1.89 -5.42
C ASP A 17 26.72 -1.68 -6.92
N ALA A 18 26.21 -2.58 -7.77
CA ALA A 18 26.36 -2.48 -9.22
C ALA A 18 25.69 -1.22 -9.80
N TYR A 19 24.53 -0.82 -9.28
CA TYR A 19 23.85 0.42 -9.71
C TYR A 19 24.62 1.67 -9.28
N ASN A 20 25.17 1.69 -8.07
CA ASN A 20 26.00 2.79 -7.60
C ASN A 20 27.28 2.92 -8.44
N GLU A 21 27.93 1.81 -8.80
CA GLU A 21 29.13 1.81 -9.64
C GLU A 21 28.84 2.21 -11.10
N TYR A 22 27.68 1.80 -11.66
CA TYR A 22 27.31 2.12 -13.04
C TYR A 22 27.16 3.63 -13.29
N ALA A 23 26.76 4.38 -12.27
CA ALA A 23 26.50 5.82 -12.37
C ALA A 23 27.79 6.65 -12.47
N ALA A 24 28.97 6.09 -12.18
CA ALA A 24 30.24 6.81 -12.17
C ALA A 24 30.59 7.50 -13.51
N ASP A 25 30.03 7.01 -14.63
CA ASP A 25 30.26 7.56 -15.97
C ASP A 25 29.13 8.50 -16.47
N TYR A 26 28.10 8.77 -15.66
CA TYR A 26 26.93 9.58 -16.03
C TYR A 26 26.72 10.77 -15.08
N GLU A 27 26.23 11.90 -15.59
CA GLU A 27 25.89 13.07 -14.76
C GLU A 27 24.73 12.81 -13.78
N TYR A 28 23.98 11.72 -13.97
CA TYR A 28 22.94 11.26 -13.05
C TYR A 28 23.52 10.22 -12.12
N ASP A 29 23.68 10.61 -10.86
CA ASP A 29 24.32 9.76 -9.87
C ASP A 29 23.30 8.93 -9.08
N PHE A 30 23.60 7.63 -8.92
CA PHE A 30 22.84 6.71 -8.08
C PHE A 30 23.48 6.45 -6.72
N ASP A 31 24.58 7.14 -6.37
CA ASP A 31 25.41 7.11 -5.14
C ASP A 31 24.78 6.68 -3.80
N TYR A 32 23.47 6.83 -3.64
CA TYR A 32 22.75 6.63 -2.39
C TYR A 32 21.77 5.46 -2.44
N LEU A 33 21.80 4.61 -3.47
CA LEU A 33 20.96 3.41 -3.49
C LEU A 33 21.41 2.47 -2.37
N ARG A 34 20.50 2.21 -1.44
CA ARG A 34 20.72 1.33 -0.29
C ARG A 34 19.71 0.22 -0.29
N LYS A 35 20.21 -1.02 -0.23
CA LYS A 35 19.36 -2.16 0.09
C LYS A 35 18.88 -2.04 1.53
N THR A 36 17.57 -2.04 1.72
CA THR A 36 16.92 -2.09 3.04
C THR A 36 16.07 -3.35 3.17
N ASP A 37 15.79 -3.75 4.41
CA ASP A 37 14.86 -4.83 4.75
C ASP A 37 13.46 -4.24 5.03
N GLY A 38 12.88 -3.60 4.01
CA GLY A 38 11.59 -2.94 4.14
C GLY A 38 11.09 -2.28 2.86
N TYR A 39 9.92 -1.66 2.97
CA TYR A 39 9.40 -0.75 1.95
C TYR A 39 9.45 0.67 2.48
N LEU A 40 9.72 1.62 1.58
CA LEU A 40 9.69 3.04 1.89
C LEU A 40 8.27 3.45 2.32
N SER A 41 8.16 4.13 3.46
CA SER A 41 6.94 4.88 3.80
C SER A 41 6.92 6.17 2.97
N VAL A 42 5.97 6.26 2.04
CA VAL A 42 5.76 7.46 1.22
C VAL A 42 5.08 8.58 2.03
N SER A 43 5.14 9.82 1.53
CA SER A 43 4.43 10.95 2.15
C SER A 43 2.94 10.64 2.34
N LEU A 44 2.34 11.20 3.39
CA LEU A 44 0.91 11.12 3.68
C LEU A 44 0.11 12.29 3.06
N ASP A 45 0.76 13.24 2.40
CA ASP A 45 0.10 14.43 1.82
C ASP A 45 -0.86 14.05 0.68
N GLY A 46 -2.16 14.30 0.83
CA GLY A 46 -3.18 13.82 -0.09
C GLY A 46 -3.36 12.30 -0.07
N LEU A 47 -2.98 11.60 1.01
CA LEU A 47 -3.17 10.15 1.18
C LEU A 47 -4.63 9.74 0.95
N TRP A 48 -5.57 10.60 1.34
CA TRP A 48 -7.01 10.35 1.22
C TRP A 48 -7.43 10.00 -0.21
N LEU A 49 -6.73 10.49 -1.25
CA LEU A 49 -7.05 10.22 -2.66
C LEU A 49 -6.17 9.12 -3.31
N ARG A 50 -5.30 8.45 -2.54
CA ARG A 50 -4.27 7.54 -3.07
C ARG A 50 -4.55 6.05 -2.83
N ALA A 51 -5.81 5.70 -2.54
CA ALA A 51 -6.24 4.30 -2.49
C ALA A 51 -6.07 3.60 -3.87
N PRO A 52 -5.84 2.27 -3.90
CA PRO A 52 -5.65 1.37 -2.77
C PRO A 52 -4.28 1.52 -2.08
N TYR A 53 -4.21 1.15 -0.80
CA TYR A 53 -3.07 1.33 0.09
C TYR A 53 -2.11 0.12 0.10
N LEU A 54 -0.96 0.33 0.74
CA LEU A 54 0.25 -0.51 0.69
C LEU A 54 0.92 -0.51 -0.70
N HIS A 55 2.17 -0.96 -0.73
CA HIS A 55 3.01 -0.88 -1.93
C HIS A 55 2.48 -1.66 -3.14
N ASN A 56 1.61 -2.65 -2.93
CA ASN A 56 0.97 -3.49 -3.96
C ASN A 56 -0.51 -3.14 -4.18
N GLY A 57 -1.06 -2.17 -3.44
CA GLY A 57 -2.47 -1.78 -3.53
C GLY A 57 -3.42 -2.88 -3.06
N SER A 58 -3.09 -3.58 -1.97
CA SER A 58 -3.82 -4.74 -1.45
C SER A 58 -4.85 -4.42 -0.37
N VAL A 59 -4.95 -3.16 0.04
CA VAL A 59 -5.93 -2.68 1.03
C VAL A 59 -6.78 -1.57 0.39
N PRO A 60 -8.09 -1.78 0.17
CA PRO A 60 -8.89 -0.85 -0.65
C PRO A 60 -9.25 0.47 0.04
N TYR A 61 -9.30 0.48 1.37
CA TYR A 61 -9.77 1.61 2.18
C TYR A 61 -8.77 1.99 3.28
N LEU A 62 -8.72 3.25 3.68
CA LEU A 62 -7.82 3.70 4.75
C LEU A 62 -8.29 3.13 6.09
N GLU A 63 -9.60 3.01 6.28
CA GLU A 63 -10.18 2.37 7.45
C GLU A 63 -9.69 0.91 7.60
N ASP A 64 -9.72 0.13 6.51
CA ASP A 64 -9.21 -1.25 6.50
C ASP A 64 -7.71 -1.32 6.84
N LEU A 65 -6.93 -0.28 6.56
CA LEU A 65 -5.50 -0.24 6.88
C LEU A 65 -5.27 -0.22 8.41
N LEU A 66 -6.23 0.33 9.16
CA LEU A 66 -6.25 0.35 10.64
C LEU A 66 -6.90 -0.90 11.25
N GLU A 67 -7.32 -1.86 10.44
CA GLU A 67 -7.80 -3.15 10.92
C GLU A 67 -6.67 -4.19 10.94
N GLU A 68 -6.80 -5.16 11.86
CA GLU A 68 -5.95 -6.35 11.86
C GLU A 68 -6.03 -7.05 10.49
N PRO A 69 -4.91 -7.57 9.94
CA PRO A 69 -4.87 -8.13 8.59
C PRO A 69 -5.95 -9.17 8.26
N GLU A 70 -6.37 -9.96 9.24
CA GLU A 70 -7.44 -10.96 9.14
C GLU A 70 -8.83 -10.38 8.85
N ASN A 71 -9.07 -9.13 9.28
CA ASN A 71 -10.33 -8.41 9.20
C ASN A 71 -10.40 -7.48 7.97
N ARG A 72 -9.29 -7.32 7.23
CA ARG A 72 -9.24 -6.52 5.99
C ARG A 72 -10.00 -7.21 4.85
N THR A 73 -10.52 -6.43 3.90
CA THR A 73 -11.14 -6.96 2.69
C THR A 73 -10.16 -7.81 1.87
N LYS A 74 -10.51 -9.08 1.64
CA LYS A 74 -9.64 -10.09 1.00
C LYS A 74 -9.82 -10.18 -0.51
N VAL A 75 -11.02 -9.89 -0.99
CA VAL A 75 -11.38 -9.90 -2.41
C VAL A 75 -12.18 -8.65 -2.71
N PHE A 76 -11.73 -7.86 -3.67
CA PHE A 76 -12.34 -6.60 -4.06
C PHE A 76 -12.05 -6.29 -5.53
N TYR A 77 -12.56 -5.18 -6.04
CA TYR A 77 -12.40 -4.77 -7.43
C TYR A 77 -11.71 -3.41 -7.52
N ARG A 78 -10.70 -3.30 -8.39
CA ARG A 78 -9.91 -2.08 -8.60
C ARG A 78 -10.30 -1.37 -9.88
N GLY A 79 -10.25 -0.04 -9.87
CA GLY A 79 -10.44 0.78 -11.07
C GLY A 79 -11.86 1.31 -11.26
N TYR A 80 -12.78 1.05 -10.33
CA TYR A 80 -14.02 1.81 -10.25
C TYR A 80 -13.75 3.17 -9.60
N ASP A 81 -14.10 4.25 -10.29
CA ASP A 81 -13.70 5.63 -9.97
C ASP A 81 -14.68 6.37 -9.04
N VAL A 82 -15.63 5.65 -8.42
CA VAL A 82 -16.53 6.21 -7.41
C VAL A 82 -15.83 6.23 -6.06
N TYR A 83 -15.74 7.41 -5.45
CA TYR A 83 -15.03 7.61 -4.20
C TYR A 83 -15.95 7.40 -2.97
N ASN A 84 -15.46 6.64 -1.99
CA ASN A 84 -16.07 6.42 -0.69
C ASN A 84 -15.38 7.31 0.36
N GLN A 85 -16.06 8.37 0.80
CA GLN A 85 -15.53 9.32 1.79
C GLN A 85 -15.53 8.78 3.22
N GLU A 86 -16.41 7.83 3.53
CA GLU A 86 -16.53 7.25 4.88
C GLU A 86 -15.34 6.34 5.14
N LYS A 87 -15.10 5.36 4.26
CA LYS A 87 -13.99 4.41 4.37
C LYS A 87 -12.65 4.97 3.87
N VAL A 88 -12.69 6.09 3.14
CA VAL A 88 -11.55 6.76 2.48
C VAL A 88 -10.86 5.83 1.47
N GLY A 89 -11.37 5.86 0.25
CA GLY A 89 -10.85 5.10 -0.88
C GLY A 89 -11.84 5.05 -2.03
N PHE A 90 -11.60 4.21 -3.03
CA PHE A 90 -12.56 3.99 -4.11
C PHE A 90 -13.47 2.81 -3.76
N VAL A 91 -14.74 2.89 -4.14
CA VAL A 91 -15.71 1.80 -3.97
C VAL A 91 -15.17 0.56 -4.67
N ALA A 92 -14.84 -0.46 -3.87
CA ALA A 92 -14.16 -1.65 -4.32
C ALA A 92 -15.03 -2.92 -4.20
N GLU A 93 -16.26 -2.77 -3.70
CA GLU A 93 -17.20 -3.86 -3.47
C GLU A 93 -18.57 -3.52 -4.06
N GLY A 94 -19.36 -4.55 -4.37
CA GLY A 94 -20.69 -4.41 -4.96
C GLY A 94 -20.72 -4.52 -6.48
N LEU A 95 -21.94 -4.54 -7.03
CA LEU A 95 -22.20 -4.89 -8.43
C LEU A 95 -21.54 -3.92 -9.42
N GLU A 96 -21.53 -2.62 -9.14
CA GLU A 96 -20.93 -1.65 -10.07
C GLU A 96 -19.40 -1.76 -10.09
N ALA A 97 -18.77 -1.93 -8.92
CA ALA A 97 -17.34 -2.19 -8.81
C ALA A 97 -16.95 -3.48 -9.54
N GLU A 98 -17.76 -4.53 -9.43
CA GLU A 98 -17.55 -5.81 -10.13
C GLU A 98 -17.68 -5.68 -11.65
N LYS A 99 -18.65 -4.92 -12.14
CA LYS A 99 -18.89 -4.76 -13.58
C LYS A 99 -17.73 -4.09 -14.31
N VAL A 100 -17.09 -3.11 -13.67
CA VAL A 100 -16.06 -2.26 -14.32
C VAL A 100 -14.66 -2.57 -13.85
N GLY A 101 -14.51 -3.05 -12.62
CA GLY A 101 -13.23 -3.18 -11.95
C GLY A 101 -12.54 -4.51 -12.23
N PHE A 102 -11.23 -4.52 -11.97
CA PHE A 102 -10.42 -5.71 -11.99
C PHE A 102 -10.46 -6.41 -10.63
N LYS A 103 -10.86 -7.68 -10.62
CA LYS A 103 -10.88 -8.50 -9.39
C LYS A 103 -9.47 -8.65 -8.82
N TYR A 104 -9.29 -8.21 -7.59
CA TYR A 104 -8.07 -8.35 -6.80
C TYR A 104 -8.32 -9.33 -5.66
N ASP A 105 -7.47 -10.36 -5.55
CA ASP A 105 -7.54 -11.41 -4.53
C ASP A 105 -6.21 -11.44 -3.79
N THR A 106 -6.27 -11.19 -2.47
CA THR A 106 -5.08 -11.08 -1.61
C THR A 106 -4.43 -12.43 -1.30
N SER A 107 -5.07 -13.55 -1.68
CA SER A 107 -4.48 -14.89 -1.56
C SER A 107 -3.51 -15.23 -2.71
N VAL A 108 -3.56 -14.46 -3.80
CA VAL A 108 -2.63 -14.60 -4.93
C VAL A 108 -1.22 -14.14 -4.52
N GLN A 109 -0.20 -14.84 -5.01
CA GLN A 109 1.19 -14.48 -4.77
C GLN A 109 1.45 -13.01 -5.14
N ALA A 110 2.20 -12.29 -4.28
CA ALA A 110 2.48 -10.85 -4.36
C ALA A 110 1.30 -9.90 -4.07
N ASN A 111 0.08 -10.41 -3.84
CA ASN A 111 -1.10 -9.61 -3.51
C ASN A 111 -1.43 -9.57 -2.01
N GLY A 112 -0.58 -10.10 -1.15
CA GLY A 112 -0.85 -10.16 0.28
C GLY A 112 -1.14 -8.77 0.86
N ASN A 113 -2.07 -8.72 1.82
CA ASN A 113 -2.51 -7.51 2.52
C ASN A 113 -2.00 -7.43 3.97
N GLN A 114 -0.90 -8.14 4.25
CA GLN A 114 -0.33 -8.33 5.59
C GLN A 114 0.62 -7.19 6.01
N GLY A 115 0.91 -7.12 7.31
CA GLY A 115 1.79 -6.09 7.89
C GLY A 115 1.07 -4.75 8.05
N HIS A 116 1.85 -3.71 8.37
CA HIS A 116 1.31 -2.42 8.82
C HIS A 116 0.34 -2.62 10.01
N LEU A 117 0.90 -3.07 11.14
CA LEU A 117 0.15 -3.37 12.37
C LEU A 117 0.04 -2.14 13.30
N TYR A 118 0.59 -1.01 12.89
CA TYR A 118 0.50 0.21 13.69
C TYR A 118 -0.92 0.76 13.62
N GLY A 119 -1.52 1.01 14.78
CA GLY A 119 -2.87 1.54 14.87
C GLY A 119 -3.98 0.49 14.91
N THR A 120 -3.68 -0.80 14.76
CA THR A 120 -4.70 -1.88 14.82
C THR A 120 -5.36 -1.97 16.19
N ASP A 121 -4.57 -1.69 17.23
CA ASP A 121 -4.98 -1.82 18.64
C ASP A 121 -5.61 -0.53 19.18
N LEU A 122 -5.76 0.51 18.36
CA LEU A 122 -6.45 1.74 18.72
C LEU A 122 -7.93 1.46 18.98
N SER A 123 -8.52 2.27 19.87
CA SER A 123 -9.97 2.26 20.05
C SER A 123 -10.68 2.66 18.75
N SER A 124 -11.92 2.24 18.57
CA SER A 124 -12.70 2.65 17.39
C SER A 124 -12.82 4.18 17.27
N GLU A 125 -12.90 4.89 18.39
CA GLU A 125 -12.93 6.36 18.43
C GLU A 125 -11.61 6.95 17.95
N ASP A 126 -10.48 6.42 18.41
CA ASP A 126 -9.15 6.89 17.98
C ASP A 126 -8.88 6.56 16.50
N LYS A 127 -9.33 5.40 16.01
CA LYS A 127 -9.24 5.05 14.58
C LYS A 127 -10.00 6.06 13.72
N GLN A 128 -11.23 6.41 14.12
CA GLN A 128 -12.04 7.41 13.41
C GLN A 128 -11.38 8.79 13.44
N ALA A 129 -10.92 9.23 14.62
CA ALA A 129 -10.22 10.51 14.75
C ALA A 129 -8.95 10.58 13.88
N LEU A 130 -8.18 9.48 13.83
CA LEU A 130 -7.01 9.38 12.96
C LEU A 130 -7.38 9.45 11.48
N VAL A 131 -8.43 8.74 11.05
CA VAL A 131 -8.91 8.82 9.65
C VAL A 131 -9.34 10.24 9.30
N GLU A 132 -10.07 10.93 10.16
CA GLU A 132 -10.46 12.32 9.94
C GLU A 132 -9.24 13.26 9.87
N TYR A 133 -8.24 13.06 10.73
CA TYR A 133 -6.98 13.80 10.63
C TYR A 133 -6.27 13.55 9.29
N LEU A 134 -6.17 12.30 8.85
CA LEU A 134 -5.53 11.93 7.59
C LEU A 134 -6.25 12.49 6.35
N LYS A 135 -7.56 12.79 6.45
CA LYS A 135 -8.30 13.51 5.39
C LYS A 135 -7.85 14.97 5.23
N THR A 136 -7.19 15.55 6.23
CA THR A 136 -6.73 16.95 6.20
C THR A 136 -5.34 17.14 5.58
N LEU A 137 -4.63 16.03 5.32
CA LEU A 137 -3.27 16.03 4.74
C LEU A 137 -3.30 16.03 3.22
#